data_AF-A0A6J7ZY37-F1
#
_entry.id   AF-A0A6J7ZY37-F1
#
_cell.length_a   1.000
_cell.length_b   1.000
_cell.length_c   1.000
_cell.angle_alpha   90.00
_cell.angle_beta   90.00
_cell.angle_gamma   90.00
#
_symmetry.space_group_name_H-M   'P 1'
#
loop_
_entity.id
_entity.type
_entity.pdbx_description
1 polymer ?
#
loop_
_entity_poly.entity_id
_entity_poly.type
_entity_poly.pdbx_seq_one_letter_code
_entity_poly.pdbx_strand_id
1 'polypeptide(L)'
;MVRNIEDGTKEKTTPHFRSKTYTSLENDDNEHNLNEAFQKMNGSLEELIHKGSNWVVNKVLGLEVNTVKYTPISGSSYMKLPSKLYSSHSITNIKNEDRKCFLWSVLAALHPVERNLDRVSHYMKYEDSLNLTGIDFPVSLPKFEKFEKQNNLSINVFGWEDGEIFPLYMTKMSNGSNEIDLLYLSDGKYSHYCWIKNLSRFLGYTHNKSHTKLHYCHRCLHGFIRQDLLDAHRPYCERFDFQKVQYPKEGEDDILRFKDYHKTMKVPFAIYADFEALACKLDTCSPSPNTASTTHHPKFEACGYAYQVVCTNANYSKAPVIYRGKNVVKHFFESMIQEEDNIGNILADAEPLIMSTNTENKFKDATNCYVCGTLFSKTSGKVRDHSHIGVRVPFKEFIGLRPKMYSLIYDIKNGEELLEKEKRTAKGLPNVLLINKYDIFIINNT
;
A
#
# COMPACT_ATOMS: atom_id res chain seq x y z
N MET A 1 -4.84 11.02 15.31
CA MET A 1 -6.05 11.58 14.69
C MET A 1 -7.25 11.27 15.56
N VAL A 2 -8.27 12.12 15.52
CA VAL A 2 -9.53 11.89 16.22
C VAL A 2 -10.65 11.93 15.19
N ARG A 3 -11.66 11.09 15.36
CA ARG A 3 -12.96 11.36 14.76
C ARG A 3 -13.99 11.30 15.86
N ASN A 4 -14.99 12.16 15.77
CA ASN A 4 -16.14 12.06 16.64
C ASN A 4 -17.01 10.95 16.06
N ILE A 5 -17.29 9.93 16.86
CA ILE A 5 -18.37 8.97 16.58
C ILE A 5 -19.67 9.60 17.10
N GLU A 6 -20.82 9.23 16.54
CA GLU A 6 -22.11 9.88 16.84
C GLU A 6 -22.48 9.90 18.33
N ASP A 7 -22.03 8.93 19.14
CA ASP A 7 -22.24 8.85 20.60
C ASP A 7 -21.50 9.95 21.41
N GLY A 8 -20.86 10.93 20.76
CA GLY A 8 -20.02 11.96 21.39
C GLY A 8 -18.66 11.46 21.88
N THR A 9 -18.38 10.16 21.71
CA THR A 9 -17.10 9.54 22.04
C THR A 9 -16.06 9.85 20.95
N LYS A 10 -14.83 10.11 21.39
CA LYS A 10 -13.71 10.44 20.52
C LYS A 10 -12.96 9.16 20.17
N GLU A 11 -13.15 8.63 18.97
CA GLU A 11 -12.28 7.57 18.47
C GLU A 11 -10.91 8.16 18.15
N LYS A 12 -9.87 7.52 18.67
CA LYS A 12 -8.49 7.94 18.44
C LYS A 12 -7.78 6.84 17.67
N THR A 13 -7.11 7.24 16.59
CA THR A 13 -6.15 6.38 15.91
C THR A 13 -4.82 7.09 15.79
N THR A 14 -3.74 6.34 15.68
CA THR A 14 -2.36 6.84 15.57
C THR A 14 -1.76 6.37 14.26
N PRO A 15 -2.22 6.91 13.11
CA PRO A 15 -1.68 6.52 11.81
C PRO A 15 -0.29 7.12 11.63
N HIS A 16 0.57 6.37 10.94
CA HIS A 16 1.92 6.81 10.59
C HIS A 16 1.95 7.18 9.10
N PHE A 17 2.31 8.42 8.81
CA PHE A 17 2.54 8.90 7.45
C PHE A 17 4.03 8.95 7.20
N ARG A 18 4.49 8.26 6.16
CA ARG A 18 5.91 8.18 5.82
C ARG A 18 6.20 8.99 4.57
N SER A 19 7.27 9.76 4.57
CA SER A 19 7.82 10.36 3.35
C SER A 19 8.45 9.27 2.45
N LYS A 20 8.94 9.66 1.28
CA LYS A 20 9.96 8.87 0.58
C LYS A 20 11.32 9.05 1.27
N THR A 21 12.30 8.25 0.89
CA THR A 21 13.70 8.44 1.32
C THR A 21 14.36 9.45 0.39
N TYR A 22 15.02 10.45 0.97
CA TYR A 22 15.76 11.49 0.25
C TYR A 22 17.24 11.39 0.59
N THR A 23 18.11 11.57 -0.41
CA THR A 23 19.56 11.64 -0.21
C THR A 23 19.92 13.08 0.16
N SER A 24 20.73 13.23 1.21
CA SER A 24 21.25 14.52 1.67
C SER A 24 22.78 14.46 1.65
N LEU A 25 23.40 15.30 0.83
CA LEU A 25 24.86 15.47 0.74
C LEU A 25 25.29 16.78 1.45
N GLU A 26 26.57 16.91 1.82
CA GLU A 26 27.10 18.05 2.61
C GLU A 26 26.81 19.44 2.02
N ASN A 27 26.55 19.53 0.71
CA ASN A 27 26.28 20.78 0.00
C ASN A 27 24.83 20.92 -0.48
N ASP A 28 23.95 20.01 -0.12
CA ASP A 28 22.55 20.05 -0.56
C ASP A 28 21.75 21.03 0.29
N ASP A 29 20.92 21.84 -0.38
CA ASP A 29 19.84 22.56 0.27
C ASP A 29 18.77 21.55 0.72
N ASN A 30 18.92 21.08 1.96
CA ASN A 30 18.04 20.10 2.56
C ASN A 30 16.62 20.63 2.78
N GLU A 31 16.39 21.94 2.67
CA GLU A 31 15.07 22.53 2.81
C GLU A 31 14.12 22.04 1.71
N HIS A 32 14.63 21.88 0.48
CA HIS A 32 13.83 21.34 -0.62
C HIS A 32 13.37 19.89 -0.35
N ASN A 33 14.30 19.02 0.04
CA ASN A 33 14.01 17.62 0.36
C ASN A 33 13.04 17.48 1.54
N LEU A 34 13.21 18.30 2.58
CA LEU A 34 12.30 18.35 3.72
C LEU A 34 10.90 18.81 3.29
N ASN A 35 10.82 19.86 2.46
CA ASN A 35 9.55 20.35 1.94
C ASN A 35 8.81 19.30 1.11
N GLU A 36 9.51 18.58 0.21
CA GLU A 36 8.90 17.47 -0.52
C GLU A 36 8.45 16.33 0.40
N ALA A 37 9.25 16.00 1.42
CA ALA A 37 8.89 14.99 2.41
C ALA A 37 7.61 15.37 3.16
N PHE A 38 7.49 16.64 3.58
CA PHE A 38 6.28 17.19 4.20
C PHE A 38 5.10 17.19 3.25
N GLN A 39 5.27 17.61 2.00
CA GLN A 39 4.20 17.58 1.00
C GLN A 39 3.67 16.16 0.77
N LYS A 40 4.56 15.15 0.68
CA LYS A 40 4.13 13.76 0.53
C LYS A 40 3.38 13.24 1.76
N MET A 41 3.85 13.57 2.96
CA MET A 41 3.18 13.20 4.20
C MET A 41 1.81 13.90 4.31
N ASN A 42 1.73 15.18 3.99
CA ASN A 42 0.49 15.95 3.95
C ASN A 42 -0.47 15.42 2.90
N GLY A 43 -0.03 15.08 1.69
CA GLY A 43 -0.88 14.44 0.69
C GLY A 43 -1.43 13.08 1.16
N SER A 44 -0.62 12.30 1.88
CA SER A 44 -1.08 11.02 2.47
C SER A 44 -2.09 11.22 3.61
N LEU A 45 -1.90 12.30 4.37
CA LEU A 45 -2.81 12.73 5.43
C LEU A 45 -4.14 13.24 4.84
N GLU A 46 -4.08 14.09 3.82
CA GLU A 46 -5.23 14.59 3.07
C GLU A 46 -6.00 13.46 2.41
N GLU A 47 -5.33 12.49 1.79
CA GLU A 47 -5.99 11.32 1.21
C GLU A 47 -6.73 10.50 2.29
N LEU A 48 -6.18 10.40 3.50
CA LEU A 48 -6.87 9.75 4.62
C LEU A 48 -8.07 10.57 5.11
N ILE A 49 -7.96 11.90 5.13
CA ILE A 49 -9.05 12.80 5.52
C ILE A 49 -10.16 12.79 4.45
N HIS A 50 -9.80 12.79 3.16
CA HIS A 50 -10.71 12.90 2.02
C HIS A 50 -11.40 11.60 1.63
N LYS A 51 -10.91 10.43 2.05
CA LYS A 51 -11.60 9.14 1.85
C LYS A 51 -12.78 8.90 2.81
N GLY A 52 -13.54 9.96 3.13
CA GLY A 52 -14.87 9.89 3.73
C GLY A 52 -14.97 9.33 5.16
N SER A 53 -13.87 9.27 5.92
CA SER A 53 -13.86 8.59 7.24
C SER A 53 -13.90 9.53 8.46
N ASN A 54 -14.22 10.82 8.26
CA ASN A 54 -14.39 11.86 9.28
C ASN A 54 -13.20 12.05 10.24
N TRP A 55 -12.02 11.60 9.84
CA TRP A 55 -10.80 11.78 10.62
C TRP A 55 -10.32 13.22 10.55
N VAL A 56 -10.17 13.86 11.71
CA VAL A 56 -9.50 15.16 11.84
C VAL A 56 -8.19 15.01 12.60
N VAL A 57 -7.23 15.86 12.25
CA VAL A 57 -5.96 15.93 12.97
C VAL A 57 -6.23 16.51 14.34
N ASN A 58 -6.01 15.71 15.39
CA ASN A 58 -6.12 16.17 16.78
C ASN A 58 -4.79 16.76 17.25
N LYS A 59 -3.73 15.96 17.16
CA LYS A 59 -2.37 16.30 17.54
C LYS A 59 -1.38 15.41 16.80
N VAL A 60 -0.19 15.94 16.57
CA VAL A 60 0.98 15.18 16.14
C VAL A 60 1.66 14.64 17.41
N LEU A 61 1.80 13.32 17.51
CA LEU A 61 2.40 12.69 18.69
C LEU A 61 3.92 12.77 18.68
N GLY A 62 4.51 12.79 17.48
CA GLY A 62 5.94 12.87 17.28
C GLY A 62 6.23 12.96 15.79
N LEU A 63 7.37 13.57 15.47
CA LEU A 63 7.97 13.55 14.15
C LEU A 63 9.27 12.77 14.28
N GLU A 64 9.41 11.70 13.51
CA GLU A 64 10.63 10.90 13.49
C GLU A 64 11.38 11.16 12.19
N VAL A 65 12.61 11.63 12.30
CA VAL A 65 13.52 11.75 11.17
C VAL A 65 14.48 10.58 11.23
N ASN A 66 14.20 9.57 10.40
CA ASN A 66 15.07 8.41 10.27
C ASN A 66 16.19 8.75 9.29
N THR A 67 17.40 8.91 9.81
CA THR A 67 18.60 9.07 8.99
C THR A 67 19.35 7.75 8.95
N VAL A 68 19.73 7.35 7.73
CA VAL A 68 20.71 6.29 7.52
C VAL A 68 21.94 6.95 6.92
N LYS A 69 23.12 6.52 7.36
CA LYS A 69 24.36 6.98 6.74
C LYS A 69 24.34 6.59 5.26
N TYR A 70 24.16 7.58 4.39
CA TYR A 70 24.19 7.38 2.96
C TYR A 70 25.60 6.94 2.57
N THR A 71 25.75 5.66 2.25
CA THR A 71 26.96 5.13 1.64
C THR A 71 26.61 4.92 0.18
N PRO A 72 27.00 5.84 -0.72
CA PRO A 72 26.70 5.68 -2.14
C PRO A 72 27.24 4.35 -2.61
N ILE A 73 26.40 3.62 -3.34
CA ILE A 73 26.79 2.39 -4.05
C ILE A 73 27.97 2.76 -4.91
N SER A 74 29.14 2.27 -4.54
CA SER A 74 30.40 2.62 -5.16
C SER A 74 31.36 1.47 -4.91
N GLY A 75 31.82 0.79 -5.96
CA GLY A 75 32.69 -0.37 -5.82
C GLY A 75 34.15 0.04 -5.61
N SER A 76 34.83 -0.53 -4.62
CA SER A 76 36.22 -0.24 -4.30
C SER A 76 37.15 -1.38 -4.77
N SER A 77 37.49 -2.29 -3.86
CA SER A 77 38.47 -3.37 -4.07
C SER A 77 37.80 -4.73 -4.29
N TYR A 78 38.60 -5.74 -4.62
CA TYR A 78 38.14 -7.11 -4.79
C TYR A 78 37.33 -7.61 -3.59
N MET A 79 36.22 -8.29 -3.89
CA MET A 79 35.44 -9.05 -2.93
C MET A 79 35.12 -10.43 -3.48
N LYS A 80 35.22 -11.46 -2.65
CA LYS A 80 34.93 -12.84 -3.07
C LYS A 80 33.45 -13.01 -3.39
N LEU A 81 33.15 -13.67 -4.50
CA LEU A 81 31.77 -14.01 -4.86
C LEU A 81 31.17 -14.99 -3.83
N PRO A 82 29.90 -14.80 -3.43
CA PRO A 82 29.10 -15.83 -2.77
C PRO A 82 29.12 -17.15 -3.54
N SER A 83 29.11 -18.28 -2.84
CA SER A 83 29.25 -19.62 -3.44
C SER A 83 28.23 -19.89 -4.54
N LYS A 84 26.96 -19.53 -4.32
CA LYS A 84 25.87 -19.66 -5.31
C LYS A 84 26.17 -18.91 -6.61
N LEU A 85 26.80 -17.74 -6.52
CA LEU A 85 27.15 -16.91 -7.67
C LEU A 85 28.39 -17.44 -8.39
N TYR A 86 29.41 -17.87 -7.63
CA TYR A 86 30.64 -18.44 -8.16
C TYR A 86 30.37 -19.68 -9.03
N SER A 87 29.51 -20.59 -8.56
CA SER A 87 29.16 -21.83 -9.27
C SER A 87 28.42 -21.61 -10.60
N SER A 88 27.83 -20.44 -10.83
CA SER A 88 27.16 -20.12 -12.10
C SER A 88 28.12 -20.00 -13.28
N HIS A 89 29.41 -19.75 -13.02
CA HIS A 89 30.46 -19.40 -14.00
C HIS A 89 30.09 -18.26 -14.98
N SER A 90 29.04 -17.50 -14.67
CA SER A 90 28.46 -16.48 -15.56
C SER A 90 28.96 -15.07 -15.23
N ILE A 91 29.79 -14.94 -14.19
CA ILE A 91 30.35 -13.68 -13.69
C ILE A 91 31.88 -13.70 -13.84
N THR A 92 32.45 -12.61 -14.32
CA THR A 92 33.87 -12.31 -14.24
C THR A 92 34.11 -11.38 -13.06
N ASN A 93 34.73 -11.89 -12.01
CA ASN A 93 35.11 -11.12 -10.82
C ASN A 93 36.61 -10.81 -10.89
N ILE A 94 36.95 -9.55 -11.16
CA ILE A 94 38.33 -9.10 -11.37
C ILE A 94 38.96 -8.77 -10.02
N LYS A 95 40.13 -9.35 -9.78
CA LYS A 95 40.91 -9.17 -8.55
C LYS A 95 41.71 -7.88 -8.61
N ASN A 96 41.07 -6.77 -8.23
CA ASN A 96 41.71 -5.47 -8.14
C ASN A 96 42.07 -5.10 -6.68
N GLU A 97 43.20 -4.41 -6.52
CA GLU A 97 43.68 -3.86 -5.24
C GLU A 97 43.38 -2.34 -5.10
N ASP A 98 43.00 -1.70 -6.21
CA ASP A 98 42.64 -0.28 -6.28
C ASP A 98 41.13 -0.05 -6.03
N ARG A 99 40.64 1.17 -6.31
CA ARG A 99 39.22 1.54 -6.25
C ARG A 99 38.52 1.54 -7.63
N LYS A 100 39.08 0.85 -8.62
CA LYS A 100 38.67 0.92 -10.03
C LYS A 100 37.89 -0.31 -10.50
N CYS A 101 37.29 -1.10 -9.61
CA CYS A 101 36.56 -2.33 -10.00
C CYS A 101 35.44 -2.09 -11.03
N PHE A 102 34.80 -0.92 -11.02
CA PHE A 102 33.84 -0.51 -12.06
C PHE A 102 34.51 -0.49 -13.44
N LEU A 103 35.63 0.25 -13.56
CA LEU A 103 36.40 0.37 -14.79
C LEU A 103 36.87 -0.99 -15.28
N TRP A 104 37.47 -1.78 -14.38
CA TRP A 104 37.94 -3.12 -14.73
C TRP A 104 36.82 -4.02 -15.25
N SER A 105 35.64 -3.98 -14.61
CA SER A 105 34.49 -4.78 -15.04
C SER A 105 33.97 -4.36 -16.42
N VAL A 106 33.91 -3.05 -16.68
CA VAL A 106 33.54 -2.53 -18.00
C VAL A 106 34.57 -2.94 -19.07
N LEU A 107 35.87 -2.79 -18.79
CA LEU A 107 36.94 -3.20 -19.70
C LEU A 107 36.93 -4.69 -19.98
N ALA A 108 36.59 -5.53 -19.00
CA ALA A 108 36.45 -6.97 -19.23
C ALA A 108 35.27 -7.32 -20.15
N ALA A 109 34.19 -6.54 -20.12
CA ALA A 109 33.09 -6.69 -21.05
C ALA A 109 33.47 -6.27 -22.48
N LEU A 110 34.25 -5.18 -22.61
CA LEU A 110 34.69 -4.65 -23.91
C LEU A 110 35.84 -5.44 -24.54
N HIS A 111 36.68 -6.05 -23.70
CA HIS A 111 37.85 -6.81 -24.13
C HIS A 111 37.86 -8.21 -23.48
N PRO A 112 36.92 -9.11 -23.84
CA PRO A 112 36.86 -10.45 -23.25
C PRO A 112 38.15 -11.24 -23.50
N VAL A 113 38.63 -11.92 -22.45
CA VAL A 113 39.80 -12.80 -22.48
C VAL A 113 39.37 -14.24 -22.21
N GLU A 114 40.08 -15.24 -22.73
CA GLU A 114 39.70 -16.65 -22.54
C GLU A 114 40.21 -17.28 -21.24
N ARG A 115 41.42 -16.90 -20.80
CA ARG A 115 42.11 -17.51 -19.65
C ARG A 115 42.40 -16.49 -18.57
N ASN A 116 42.26 -16.88 -17.29
CA ASN A 116 42.56 -16.04 -16.13
C ASN A 116 41.90 -14.64 -16.21
N LEU A 117 40.61 -14.63 -16.57
CA LEU A 117 39.83 -13.41 -16.83
C LEU A 117 39.76 -12.47 -15.60
N ASP A 118 40.07 -12.98 -14.43
CA ASP A 118 40.07 -12.29 -13.15
C ASP A 118 41.31 -11.39 -12.94
N ARG A 119 42.31 -11.41 -13.81
CA ARG A 119 43.55 -10.63 -13.65
C ARG A 119 43.46 -9.23 -14.28
N VAL A 120 43.73 -8.20 -13.47
CA VAL A 120 43.79 -6.79 -13.92
C VAL A 120 44.80 -6.56 -15.04
N SER A 121 45.94 -7.26 -15.03
CA SER A 121 47.02 -7.08 -16.01
C SER A 121 46.60 -7.27 -17.47
N HIS A 122 45.55 -8.05 -17.72
CA HIS A 122 45.00 -8.20 -19.07
C HIS A 122 44.35 -6.93 -19.62
N TYR A 123 43.83 -6.08 -18.74
CA TYR A 123 43.02 -4.92 -19.07
C TYR A 123 43.76 -3.59 -18.91
N MET A 124 44.90 -3.56 -18.20
CA MET A 124 45.69 -2.33 -17.95
C MET A 124 46.02 -1.54 -19.22
N LYS A 125 46.31 -2.22 -20.33
CA LYS A 125 46.62 -1.56 -21.61
C LYS A 125 45.45 -0.78 -22.22
N TYR A 126 44.24 -1.00 -21.72
CA TYR A 126 43.01 -0.32 -22.13
C TYR A 126 42.51 0.68 -21.09
N GLU A 127 43.27 0.93 -20.03
CA GLU A 127 42.84 1.80 -18.93
C GLU A 127 42.46 3.21 -19.42
N ASP A 128 43.22 3.75 -20.39
CA ASP A 128 43.01 5.06 -20.98
C ASP A 128 42.02 5.06 -22.17
N SER A 129 41.40 3.92 -22.50
CA SER A 129 40.48 3.83 -23.64
C SER A 129 39.09 4.43 -23.36
N LEU A 130 38.76 4.63 -22.08
CA LEU A 130 37.47 5.14 -21.63
C LEU A 130 37.60 6.58 -21.13
N ASN A 131 36.65 7.42 -21.56
CA ASN A 131 36.55 8.80 -21.10
C ASN A 131 35.91 8.84 -19.70
N LEU A 132 36.72 9.18 -18.70
CA LEU A 132 36.34 9.31 -17.29
C LEU A 132 36.39 10.77 -16.81
N THR A 133 36.31 11.75 -17.73
CA THR A 133 36.49 13.17 -17.40
C THR A 133 35.43 13.64 -16.41
N GLY A 134 35.85 14.00 -15.20
CA GLY A 134 34.98 14.40 -14.09
C GLY A 134 34.14 13.26 -13.53
N ILE A 135 34.66 12.03 -13.56
CA ILE A 135 34.13 10.85 -12.89
C ILE A 135 35.21 10.30 -11.96
N ASP A 136 35.04 10.54 -10.67
CA ASP A 136 35.97 10.04 -9.65
C ASP A 136 35.65 8.61 -9.23
N PHE A 137 36.70 7.88 -8.84
CA PHE A 137 36.58 6.55 -8.24
C PHE A 137 36.43 6.63 -6.72
N PRO A 138 35.63 5.74 -6.09
CA PRO A 138 34.79 4.71 -6.73
C PRO A 138 33.56 5.32 -7.41
N VAL A 139 33.17 4.78 -8.58
CA VAL A 139 32.08 5.35 -9.39
C VAL A 139 30.73 5.08 -8.70
N SER A 140 29.98 6.15 -8.46
CA SER A 140 28.63 6.11 -7.88
C SER A 140 27.54 6.10 -8.95
N LEU A 141 26.38 5.49 -8.67
CA LEU A 141 25.23 5.42 -9.61
C LEU A 141 24.87 6.74 -10.31
N PRO A 142 24.82 7.92 -9.65
CA PRO A 142 24.47 9.18 -10.32
C PRO A 142 25.43 9.59 -11.44
N LYS A 143 26.67 9.09 -11.44
CA LYS A 143 27.68 9.37 -12.47
C LYS A 143 27.55 8.46 -13.69
N PHE A 144 26.68 7.44 -13.66
CA PHE A 144 26.53 6.49 -14.75
C PHE A 144 25.96 7.14 -16.01
N GLU A 145 24.94 7.99 -15.91
CA GLU A 145 24.41 8.68 -17.10
C GLU A 145 25.48 9.51 -17.82
N LYS A 146 26.40 10.11 -17.06
CA LYS A 146 27.53 10.85 -17.61
C LYS A 146 28.53 9.89 -18.28
N PHE A 147 28.88 8.80 -17.62
CA PHE A 147 29.75 7.75 -18.16
C PHE A 147 29.22 7.17 -19.47
N GLU A 148 27.94 6.78 -19.48
CA GLU A 148 27.23 6.20 -20.61
C GLU A 148 27.27 7.15 -21.83
N LYS A 149 26.96 8.44 -21.63
CA LYS A 149 27.02 9.46 -22.68
C LYS A 149 28.44 9.71 -23.19
N GLN A 150 29.44 9.75 -22.29
CA GLN A 150 30.84 10.02 -22.66
C GLN A 150 31.47 8.88 -23.47
N ASN A 151 31.01 7.65 -23.29
CA ASN A 151 31.60 6.46 -23.89
C ASN A 151 30.68 5.76 -24.91
N ASN A 152 29.44 6.24 -25.08
CA ASN A 152 28.40 5.62 -25.89
C ASN A 152 28.19 4.13 -25.54
N LEU A 153 28.00 3.86 -24.25
CA LEU A 153 27.76 2.53 -23.67
C LEU A 153 26.47 2.53 -22.87
N SER A 154 25.81 1.38 -22.79
CA SER A 154 24.63 1.18 -21.94
C SER A 154 24.99 0.29 -20.76
N ILE A 155 24.86 0.80 -19.53
CA ILE A 155 25.20 0.06 -18.31
C ILE A 155 23.92 -0.37 -17.60
N ASN A 156 23.84 -1.64 -17.25
CA ASN A 156 22.83 -2.16 -16.32
C ASN A 156 23.53 -2.69 -15.07
N VAL A 157 23.00 -2.41 -13.89
CA VAL A 157 23.56 -2.88 -12.63
C VAL A 157 22.51 -3.63 -11.83
N PHE A 158 22.89 -4.81 -11.37
CA PHE A 158 22.08 -5.69 -10.54
C PHE A 158 22.70 -5.84 -9.16
N GLY A 159 21.88 -5.78 -8.12
CA GLY A 159 22.26 -6.07 -6.74
C GLY A 159 22.04 -7.53 -6.38
N TRP A 160 22.70 -7.97 -5.32
CA TRP A 160 22.52 -9.28 -4.71
C TRP A 160 22.38 -9.15 -3.20
N GLU A 161 21.24 -9.57 -2.66
CA GLU A 161 20.95 -9.56 -1.23
C GLU A 161 20.09 -10.80 -0.89
N ASP A 162 20.37 -11.45 0.24
CA ASP A 162 19.61 -12.61 0.74
C ASP A 162 19.33 -13.74 -0.26
N GLY A 163 20.23 -13.94 -1.22
CA GLY A 163 20.11 -15.01 -2.23
C GLY A 163 19.29 -14.62 -3.46
N GLU A 164 18.86 -13.37 -3.55
CA GLU A 164 18.00 -12.79 -4.57
C GLU A 164 18.71 -11.70 -5.38
N ILE A 165 18.40 -11.65 -6.68
CA ILE A 165 18.90 -10.62 -7.61
C ILE A 165 17.81 -9.58 -7.81
N PHE A 166 18.21 -8.31 -7.86
CA PHE A 166 17.32 -7.19 -8.15
C PHE A 166 18.02 -6.12 -8.97
N PRO A 167 17.30 -5.38 -9.83
CA PRO A 167 17.83 -4.25 -10.57
C PRO A 167 18.19 -3.07 -9.62
N LEU A 168 19.38 -2.49 -9.79
CA LEU A 168 19.85 -1.28 -9.08
C LEU A 168 19.93 -0.06 -10.00
N TYR A 169 20.31 -0.27 -11.25
CA TYR A 169 20.37 0.75 -12.29
C TYR A 169 20.07 0.11 -13.63
N MET A 170 19.22 0.75 -14.43
CA MET A 170 18.96 0.35 -15.81
C MET A 170 19.29 1.53 -16.71
N THR A 171 19.99 1.25 -17.80
CA THR A 171 20.37 2.30 -18.75
C THR A 171 19.13 3.06 -19.25
N LYS A 172 19.27 4.38 -19.40
CA LYS A 172 18.26 5.23 -20.03
C LYS A 172 18.50 5.41 -21.53
N MET A 173 19.63 4.90 -22.04
CA MET A 173 19.98 5.00 -23.45
C MET A 173 19.23 3.94 -24.26
N SER A 174 18.47 4.36 -25.26
CA SER A 174 17.67 3.51 -26.16
C SER A 174 18.46 2.96 -27.36
N ASN A 175 19.79 3.07 -27.35
CA ASN A 175 20.60 2.99 -28.57
C ASN A 175 21.01 1.56 -28.96
N GLY A 176 20.62 0.55 -28.19
CA GLY A 176 20.67 -0.87 -28.59
C GLY A 176 22.05 -1.48 -28.89
N SER A 177 23.15 -0.74 -28.76
CA SER A 177 24.50 -1.23 -29.01
C SER A 177 25.36 -1.14 -27.74
N ASN A 178 25.93 -2.29 -27.35
CA ASN A 178 26.88 -2.49 -26.23
C ASN A 178 26.28 -2.31 -24.83
N GLU A 179 25.24 -3.09 -24.52
CA GLU A 179 24.75 -3.27 -23.15
C GLU A 179 25.76 -4.07 -22.32
N ILE A 180 26.17 -3.51 -21.19
CA ILE A 180 27.08 -4.14 -20.23
C ILE A 180 26.32 -4.34 -18.92
N ASP A 181 26.14 -5.61 -18.58
CA ASP A 181 25.49 -6.01 -17.33
C ASP A 181 26.54 -6.17 -16.23
N LEU A 182 26.40 -5.43 -15.14
CA LEU A 182 27.27 -5.48 -13.97
C LEU A 182 26.52 -6.02 -12.76
N LEU A 183 27.23 -6.79 -11.94
CA LEU A 183 26.77 -7.20 -10.62
C LEU A 183 27.44 -6.31 -9.57
N TYR A 184 26.64 -5.67 -8.73
CA TYR A 184 27.10 -4.98 -7.54
C TYR A 184 26.95 -5.89 -6.32
N LEU A 185 28.05 -6.10 -5.62
CA LEU A 185 28.09 -6.83 -4.36
C LEU A 185 28.49 -5.87 -3.25
N SER A 186 27.91 -6.02 -2.07
CA SER A 186 28.36 -5.32 -0.87
C SER A 186 28.24 -6.20 0.37
N ASP A 187 29.19 -6.06 1.30
CA ASP A 187 29.15 -6.64 2.65
C ASP A 187 28.88 -5.58 3.74
N GLY A 188 28.47 -4.37 3.33
CA GLY A 188 28.26 -3.21 4.20
C GLY A 188 29.52 -2.39 4.49
N LYS A 189 30.73 -2.95 4.32
CA LYS A 189 32.00 -2.25 4.51
C LYS A 189 32.75 -2.02 3.19
N TYR A 190 32.71 -3.03 2.35
CA TYR A 190 33.26 -3.06 1.01
C TYR A 190 32.17 -3.37 0.01
N SER A 191 32.52 -3.09 -1.22
CA SER A 191 31.60 -3.06 -2.34
C SER A 191 32.41 -3.30 -3.60
N HIS A 192 31.86 -4.04 -4.53
CA HIS A 192 32.61 -4.50 -5.68
C HIS A 192 31.69 -4.70 -6.88
N TYR A 193 32.13 -4.22 -8.05
CA TYR A 193 31.48 -4.51 -9.31
C TYR A 193 32.12 -5.72 -9.97
N CYS A 194 31.30 -6.61 -10.51
CA CYS A 194 31.72 -7.70 -11.37
C CYS A 194 30.99 -7.61 -12.71
N TRP A 195 31.59 -8.15 -13.77
CA TRP A 195 30.92 -8.23 -15.06
C TRP A 195 30.06 -9.50 -15.16
N ILE A 196 28.79 -9.35 -15.53
CA ILE A 196 27.88 -10.44 -15.88
C ILE A 196 28.02 -10.72 -17.38
N LYS A 197 28.61 -11.87 -17.73
CA LYS A 197 28.86 -12.24 -19.13
C LYS A 197 27.59 -12.43 -19.94
N ASN A 198 26.55 -12.96 -19.29
CA ASN A 198 25.25 -13.21 -19.90
C ASN A 198 24.17 -13.25 -18.80
N LEU A 199 23.33 -12.23 -18.76
CA LEU A 199 22.27 -12.10 -17.76
C LEU A 199 21.30 -13.29 -17.76
N SER A 200 20.91 -13.77 -18.95
CA SER A 200 19.93 -14.85 -19.07
C SER A 200 20.46 -16.19 -18.55
N ARG A 201 21.72 -16.50 -18.83
CA ARG A 201 22.41 -17.67 -18.26
C ARG A 201 22.55 -17.54 -16.75
N PHE A 202 22.91 -16.35 -16.28
CA PHE A 202 23.09 -16.06 -14.87
C PHE A 202 21.78 -16.27 -14.09
N LEU A 203 20.68 -15.65 -14.54
CA LEU A 203 19.36 -15.78 -13.91
C LEU A 203 18.77 -17.19 -14.05
N GLY A 204 19.02 -17.86 -15.18
CA GLY A 204 18.67 -19.27 -15.36
C GLY A 204 19.29 -20.15 -14.28
N TYR A 205 20.56 -19.95 -13.94
CA TYR A 205 21.23 -20.73 -12.89
C TYR A 205 20.74 -20.38 -11.47
N THR A 206 20.41 -19.11 -11.21
CA THR A 206 20.08 -18.66 -9.85
C THR A 206 18.61 -18.83 -9.48
N HIS A 207 17.69 -18.76 -10.45
CA HIS A 207 16.24 -18.79 -10.24
C HIS A 207 15.52 -19.97 -10.90
N ASN A 208 16.05 -20.53 -11.99
CA ASN A 208 15.36 -21.61 -12.70
C ASN A 208 15.94 -22.99 -12.33
N LYS A 209 15.08 -23.86 -11.79
CA LYS A 209 15.42 -25.29 -11.57
C LYS A 209 15.31 -26.11 -12.86
N SER A 210 14.68 -25.57 -13.90
CA SER A 210 14.56 -26.19 -15.21
C SER A 210 15.76 -25.87 -16.09
N HIS A 211 16.16 -26.84 -16.91
CA HIS A 211 17.21 -26.69 -17.92
C HIS A 211 16.78 -25.87 -19.16
N THR A 212 15.52 -25.40 -19.20
CA THR A 212 15.03 -24.58 -20.30
C THR A 212 15.73 -23.21 -20.33
N LYS A 213 16.34 -22.89 -21.47
CA LYS A 213 16.90 -21.56 -21.72
C LYS A 213 15.77 -20.53 -21.76
N LEU A 214 15.85 -19.52 -20.90
CA LEU A 214 14.93 -18.39 -20.86
C LEU A 214 15.67 -17.10 -21.24
N HIS A 215 14.91 -16.14 -21.75
CA HIS A 215 15.32 -14.79 -22.10
C HIS A 215 14.76 -13.83 -21.06
N TYR A 216 15.62 -13.17 -20.29
CA TYR A 216 15.19 -12.36 -19.17
C TYR A 216 15.11 -10.88 -19.52
N CYS A 217 14.08 -10.21 -19.02
CA CYS A 217 14.00 -8.76 -19.06
C CYS A 217 14.91 -8.13 -18.00
N HIS A 218 15.75 -7.18 -18.38
CA HIS A 218 16.64 -6.46 -17.47
C HIS A 218 15.89 -5.67 -16.37
N ARG A 219 14.70 -5.13 -16.68
CA ARG A 219 13.93 -4.33 -15.73
C ARG A 219 13.15 -5.15 -14.71
N CYS A 220 12.40 -6.16 -15.18
CA CYS A 220 11.51 -6.92 -14.30
C CYS A 220 12.01 -8.30 -13.90
N LEU A 221 13.13 -8.73 -14.48
CA LEU A 221 13.72 -10.06 -14.29
C LEU A 221 12.76 -11.23 -14.62
N HIS A 222 11.70 -10.97 -15.38
CA HIS A 222 10.82 -12.03 -15.88
C HIS A 222 11.49 -12.78 -17.02
N GLY A 223 11.46 -14.12 -16.95
CA GLY A 223 12.04 -15.02 -17.94
C GLY A 223 11.02 -15.48 -18.98
N PHE A 224 11.30 -15.21 -20.24
CA PHE A 224 10.49 -15.59 -21.39
C PHE A 224 11.11 -16.78 -22.12
N ILE A 225 10.30 -17.70 -22.64
CA ILE A 225 10.81 -18.87 -23.36
C ILE A 225 11.40 -18.48 -24.72
N ARG A 226 10.91 -17.40 -25.33
CA ARG A 226 11.36 -16.92 -26.65
C ARG A 226 11.72 -15.44 -26.62
N GLN A 227 12.66 -15.04 -27.47
CA GLN A 227 13.13 -13.66 -27.59
C GLN A 227 12.02 -12.69 -28.05
N ASP A 228 11.17 -13.09 -28.99
CA ASP A 228 10.08 -12.25 -29.51
C ASP A 228 9.04 -11.89 -28.43
N LEU A 229 8.83 -12.78 -27.45
CA LEU A 229 7.95 -12.49 -26.31
C LEU A 229 8.57 -11.44 -25.37
N LEU A 230 9.89 -11.49 -25.17
CA LEU A 230 10.62 -10.47 -24.42
C LEU A 230 10.56 -9.13 -25.16
N ASP A 231 10.77 -9.13 -26.47
CA ASP A 231 10.74 -7.92 -27.29
C ASP A 231 9.34 -7.28 -27.29
N ALA A 232 8.28 -8.08 -27.35
CA ALA A 232 6.91 -7.61 -27.19
C ALA A 232 6.60 -7.07 -25.77
N HIS A 233 7.28 -7.59 -24.74
CA HIS A 233 7.11 -7.16 -23.35
C HIS A 233 7.80 -5.83 -23.02
N ARG A 234 8.99 -5.56 -23.59
CA ARG A 234 9.82 -4.39 -23.28
C ARG A 234 9.06 -3.05 -23.30
N PRO A 235 8.26 -2.70 -24.34
CA PRO A 235 7.56 -1.41 -24.42
C PRO A 235 6.51 -1.18 -23.31
N TYR A 236 5.99 -2.26 -22.72
CA TYR A 236 5.07 -2.17 -21.60
C TYR A 236 5.81 -2.08 -20.27
N CYS A 237 6.90 -2.83 -20.13
CA CYS A 237 7.71 -2.86 -18.91
C CYS A 237 8.45 -1.53 -18.67
N GLU A 238 8.94 -0.88 -19.72
CA GLU A 238 9.67 0.39 -19.64
C GLU A 238 8.86 1.55 -19.08
N ARG A 239 7.52 1.46 -19.09
CA ARG A 239 6.62 2.47 -18.52
C ARG A 239 6.63 2.50 -16.99
N PHE A 240 7.18 1.46 -16.37
CA PHE A 240 7.24 1.30 -14.92
C PHE A 240 8.69 1.38 -14.44
N ASP A 241 8.86 1.70 -13.16
CA ASP A 241 10.14 1.56 -12.47
C ASP A 241 10.58 0.09 -12.43
N PHE A 242 11.89 -0.13 -12.32
CA PHE A 242 12.48 -1.47 -12.32
C PHE A 242 12.03 -2.26 -11.08
N GLN A 243 11.26 -3.33 -11.30
CA GLN A 243 10.61 -4.09 -10.22
C GLN A 243 10.52 -5.57 -10.57
N LYS A 244 10.85 -6.45 -9.62
CA LYS A 244 10.73 -7.89 -9.80
C LYS A 244 9.27 -8.33 -9.64
N VAL A 245 8.73 -9.06 -10.61
CA VAL A 245 7.37 -9.63 -10.52
C VAL A 245 7.38 -10.82 -9.55
N GLN A 246 6.47 -10.81 -8.58
CA GLN A 246 6.18 -11.94 -7.69
C GLN A 246 4.72 -12.36 -7.87
N TYR A 247 4.50 -13.66 -8.05
CA TYR A 247 3.16 -14.25 -8.09
C TYR A 247 2.81 -14.84 -6.72
N PRO A 248 1.52 -14.93 -6.37
CA PRO A 248 1.05 -15.74 -5.26
C PRO A 248 1.59 -17.17 -5.36
N LYS A 249 1.93 -17.75 -4.22
CA LYS A 249 2.37 -19.14 -4.10
C LYS A 249 1.15 -20.06 -4.03
N GLU A 250 1.23 -21.12 -4.82
CA GLU A 250 0.23 -22.19 -4.83
C GLU A 250 0.01 -22.75 -3.42
N GLY A 251 -1.24 -22.81 -2.96
CA GLY A 251 -1.65 -23.28 -1.64
C GLY A 251 -1.45 -22.30 -0.47
N GLU A 252 -0.80 -21.14 -0.67
CA GLU A 252 -0.61 -20.12 0.38
C GLU A 252 -1.57 -18.93 0.17
N ASP A 253 -1.46 -18.25 -0.96
CA ASP A 253 -2.19 -17.01 -1.29
C ASP A 253 -2.75 -16.99 -2.73
N ASP A 254 -2.75 -18.13 -3.40
CA ASP A 254 -3.31 -18.34 -4.73
C ASP A 254 -4.85 -18.26 -4.80
N ILE A 255 -5.55 -18.47 -3.68
CA ILE A 255 -7.02 -18.41 -3.60
C ILE A 255 -7.48 -17.15 -2.85
N LEU A 256 -8.05 -16.21 -3.60
CA LEU A 256 -8.77 -15.07 -3.03
C LEU A 256 -10.08 -15.57 -2.39
N ARG A 257 -10.29 -15.24 -1.12
CA ARG A 257 -11.53 -15.53 -0.38
C ARG A 257 -12.08 -14.25 0.22
N PHE A 258 -13.39 -14.07 0.15
CA PHE A 258 -14.06 -12.98 0.84
C PHE A 258 -13.98 -13.20 2.35
N LYS A 259 -13.43 -12.24 3.10
CA LYS A 259 -13.24 -12.35 4.56
C LYS A 259 -14.25 -11.54 5.36
N ASP A 260 -14.84 -10.51 4.75
CA ASP A 260 -15.69 -9.52 5.43
C ASP A 260 -17.18 -9.89 5.39
N TYR A 261 -17.53 -11.11 5.81
CA TYR A 261 -18.92 -11.62 5.73
C TYR A 261 -19.96 -10.76 6.47
N HIS A 262 -19.57 -9.97 7.46
CA HIS A 262 -20.47 -9.02 8.12
C HIS A 262 -21.05 -7.98 7.14
N LYS A 263 -20.33 -7.65 6.05
CA LYS A 263 -20.79 -6.71 5.01
C LYS A 263 -21.89 -7.27 4.11
N THR A 264 -22.17 -8.58 4.18
CA THR A 264 -23.27 -9.20 3.41
C THR A 264 -24.58 -9.20 4.19
N MET A 265 -24.57 -8.82 5.47
CA MET A 265 -25.78 -8.77 6.29
C MET A 265 -26.55 -7.48 6.03
N LYS A 266 -27.88 -7.57 5.95
CA LYS A 266 -28.73 -6.39 5.83
C LYS A 266 -28.71 -5.62 7.13
N VAL A 267 -28.54 -4.31 7.02
CA VAL A 267 -28.57 -3.39 8.16
C VAL A 267 -30.02 -3.14 8.56
N PRO A 268 -30.35 -3.14 9.87
CA PRO A 268 -31.72 -3.03 10.35
C PRO A 268 -32.37 -1.68 10.00
N PHE A 269 -31.59 -0.61 10.13
CA PHE A 269 -31.97 0.77 9.83
C PHE A 269 -30.93 1.44 8.95
N ALA A 270 -31.40 2.26 8.01
CA ALA A 270 -30.60 3.15 7.19
C ALA A 270 -31.25 4.53 7.16
N ILE A 271 -30.45 5.58 7.31
CA ILE A 271 -30.89 6.97 7.21
C ILE A 271 -30.31 7.55 5.92
N TYR A 272 -31.15 7.93 4.98
CA TYR A 272 -30.73 8.63 3.77
C TYR A 272 -30.82 10.11 4.03
N ALA A 273 -29.74 10.86 3.83
CA ALA A 273 -29.72 12.30 4.07
C ALA A 273 -29.10 13.05 2.90
N ASP A 274 -29.52 14.31 2.73
CA ASP A 274 -28.95 15.24 1.77
C ASP A 274 -29.06 16.69 2.28
N PHE A 275 -28.12 17.54 1.84
CA PHE A 275 -28.05 18.96 2.18
C PHE A 275 -28.25 19.83 0.95
N GLU A 276 -29.04 20.88 1.12
CA GLU A 276 -29.12 21.98 0.16
C GLU A 276 -28.16 23.09 0.57
N ALA A 277 -27.42 23.64 -0.39
CA ALA A 277 -26.46 24.71 -0.15
C ALA A 277 -26.67 25.90 -1.08
N LEU A 278 -26.54 27.11 -0.54
CA LEU A 278 -26.53 28.34 -1.33
C LEU A 278 -25.08 28.70 -1.66
N ALA A 279 -24.83 29.06 -2.92
CA ALA A 279 -23.58 29.68 -3.32
C ALA A 279 -23.58 31.13 -2.85
N CYS A 280 -22.77 31.45 -1.84
CA CYS A 280 -22.58 32.81 -1.39
C CYS A 280 -21.80 33.60 -2.46
N LYS A 281 -22.29 34.80 -2.79
CA LYS A 281 -21.56 35.72 -3.67
C LYS A 281 -20.25 36.12 -2.99
N LEU A 282 -19.17 36.09 -3.76
CA LEU A 282 -17.88 36.63 -3.35
C LEU A 282 -17.73 38.05 -3.88
N ASP A 283 -17.29 38.97 -3.04
CA ASP A 283 -16.78 40.25 -3.50
C ASP A 283 -15.49 40.00 -4.29
N THR A 284 -15.48 40.39 -5.56
CA THR A 284 -14.31 40.24 -6.43
C THR A 284 -13.69 41.61 -6.66
N CYS A 285 -12.40 41.74 -6.41
CA CYS A 285 -11.59 42.75 -7.08
C CYS A 285 -11.17 42.18 -8.44
N SER A 286 -11.31 42.96 -9.51
CA SER A 286 -10.87 42.53 -10.84
C SER A 286 -9.37 42.21 -10.84
N PRO A 287 -8.93 41.07 -11.40
CA PRO A 287 -7.51 40.71 -11.41
C PRO A 287 -6.71 41.74 -12.23
N SER A 288 -5.67 42.31 -11.63
CA SER A 288 -4.71 43.17 -12.32
C SER A 288 -3.73 42.31 -13.12
N PRO A 289 -3.47 42.61 -14.41
CA PRO A 289 -2.57 41.82 -15.26
C PRO A 289 -1.10 41.84 -14.81
N ASN A 290 -0.72 42.72 -13.87
CA ASN A 290 0.66 42.89 -13.40
C ASN A 290 0.94 42.23 -12.04
N THR A 291 -0.01 41.51 -11.46
CA THR A 291 0.12 40.89 -10.13
C THR A 291 -0.54 39.52 -10.10
N ALA A 292 0.03 38.56 -9.37
CA ALA A 292 -0.59 37.26 -9.14
C ALA A 292 -1.98 37.44 -8.49
N SER A 293 -3.01 36.82 -9.08
CA SER A 293 -4.37 36.84 -8.57
C SER A 293 -4.82 35.46 -8.13
N THR A 294 -5.56 35.38 -7.03
CA THR A 294 -6.19 34.14 -6.55
C THR A 294 -7.62 34.07 -7.05
N THR A 295 -8.01 32.97 -7.70
CA THR A 295 -9.40 32.72 -8.09
C THR A 295 -10.17 32.26 -6.86
N HIS A 296 -11.04 33.11 -6.32
CA HIS A 296 -11.88 32.73 -5.19
C HIS A 296 -13.06 31.86 -5.67
N HIS A 297 -13.16 30.64 -5.13
CA HIS A 297 -14.29 29.75 -5.38
C HIS A 297 -15.47 30.08 -4.46
N PRO A 298 -16.72 30.10 -4.97
CA PRO A 298 -17.90 30.45 -4.17
C PRO A 298 -18.00 29.54 -2.95
N LYS A 299 -18.18 30.18 -1.78
CA LYS A 299 -18.42 29.46 -0.53
C LYS A 299 -19.85 28.93 -0.54
N PHE A 300 -20.02 27.63 -0.34
CA PHE A 300 -21.33 27.02 -0.20
C PHE A 300 -21.73 27.00 1.28
N GLU A 301 -22.87 27.59 1.61
CA GLU A 301 -23.44 27.59 2.95
C GLU A 301 -24.74 26.76 2.95
N ALA A 302 -24.79 25.73 3.80
CA ALA A 302 -25.95 24.87 3.93
C ALA A 302 -27.18 25.68 4.37
N CYS A 303 -28.26 25.61 3.59
CA CYS A 303 -29.50 26.34 3.81
C CYS A 303 -30.69 25.43 4.19
N GLY A 304 -30.55 24.12 4.00
CA GLY A 304 -31.48 23.12 4.47
C GLY A 304 -30.92 21.70 4.38
N TYR A 305 -31.66 20.75 4.94
CA TYR A 305 -31.40 19.33 4.76
C TYR A 305 -32.71 18.56 4.67
N ALA A 306 -32.65 17.36 4.12
CA ALA A 306 -33.68 16.35 4.25
C ALA A 306 -33.06 15.03 4.70
N TYR A 307 -33.75 14.28 5.55
CA TYR A 307 -33.39 12.88 5.80
C TYR A 307 -34.60 11.98 5.89
N GLN A 308 -34.42 10.69 5.60
CA GLN A 308 -35.44 9.67 5.73
C GLN A 308 -34.88 8.43 6.43
N VAL A 309 -35.55 8.01 7.50
CA VAL A 309 -35.25 6.77 8.22
C VAL A 309 -36.00 5.62 7.56
N VAL A 310 -35.25 4.65 7.05
CA VAL A 310 -35.74 3.45 6.39
C VAL A 310 -35.35 2.24 7.24
N CYS A 311 -36.34 1.43 7.59
CA CYS A 311 -36.14 0.19 8.32
C CYS A 311 -36.50 -1.01 7.45
N THR A 312 -35.86 -2.15 7.69
CA THR A 312 -36.26 -3.44 7.10
C THR A 312 -37.71 -3.82 7.40
N ASN A 313 -38.27 -3.33 8.50
CA ASN A 313 -39.69 -3.40 8.82
C ASN A 313 -40.34 -2.03 8.60
N ALA A 314 -41.33 -1.98 7.69
CA ALA A 314 -42.01 -0.75 7.30
C ALA A 314 -42.65 -0.01 8.49
N ASN A 315 -43.04 -0.71 9.56
CA ASN A 315 -43.67 -0.12 10.75
C ASN A 315 -42.74 0.84 11.51
N TYR A 316 -41.42 0.68 11.37
CA TYR A 316 -40.41 1.53 12.02
C TYR A 316 -39.77 2.54 11.05
N SER A 317 -40.19 2.56 9.78
CA SER A 317 -39.74 3.58 8.83
C SER A 317 -40.49 4.89 9.10
N LYS A 318 -39.79 6.02 9.03
CA LYS A 318 -40.36 7.35 9.27
C LYS A 318 -40.57 8.10 7.96
N ALA A 319 -41.51 9.05 7.97
CA ALA A 319 -41.66 9.99 6.87
C ALA A 319 -40.40 10.89 6.75
N PRO A 320 -40.08 11.41 5.56
CA PRO A 320 -38.96 12.33 5.38
C PRO A 320 -39.07 13.56 6.27
N VAL A 321 -37.98 13.90 6.94
CA VAL A 321 -37.84 15.11 7.75
C VAL A 321 -37.11 16.14 6.91
N ILE A 322 -37.69 17.34 6.79
CA ILE A 322 -37.13 18.44 6.01
C ILE A 322 -36.96 19.65 6.93
N TYR A 323 -35.78 20.25 6.90
CA TYR A 323 -35.47 21.45 7.66
C TYR A 323 -34.85 22.53 6.77
N ARG A 324 -35.31 23.77 6.94
CA ARG A 324 -34.74 24.97 6.33
C ARG A 324 -34.68 26.07 7.39
N GLY A 325 -33.51 26.64 7.61
CA GLY A 325 -33.34 27.60 8.69
C GLY A 325 -31.88 28.00 8.92
N LYS A 326 -31.63 28.69 10.03
CA LYS A 326 -30.26 29.01 10.47
C LYS A 326 -29.67 27.82 11.22
N ASN A 327 -28.34 27.69 11.22
CA ASN A 327 -27.62 26.61 11.89
C ASN A 327 -28.03 25.20 11.40
N VAL A 328 -28.27 25.06 10.10
CA VAL A 328 -28.72 23.82 9.43
C VAL A 328 -27.92 22.60 9.86
N VAL A 329 -26.59 22.71 9.86
CA VAL A 329 -25.68 21.62 10.25
C VAL A 329 -25.87 21.21 11.72
N LYS A 330 -26.04 22.18 12.62
CA LYS A 330 -26.27 21.89 14.05
C LYS A 330 -27.61 21.19 14.25
N HIS A 331 -28.68 21.69 13.63
CA HIS A 331 -30.01 21.11 13.72
C HIS A 331 -30.07 19.70 13.12
N PHE A 332 -29.28 19.45 12.06
CA PHE A 332 -29.13 18.11 11.49
C PHE A 332 -28.53 17.14 12.51
N PHE A 333 -27.41 17.49 13.15
CA PHE A 333 -26.78 16.62 14.15
C PHE A 333 -27.68 16.38 15.37
N GLU A 334 -28.39 17.41 15.85
CA GLU A 334 -29.37 17.25 16.93
C GLU A 334 -30.49 16.28 16.54
N SER A 335 -30.93 16.31 15.27
CA SER A 335 -31.92 15.36 14.76
C SER A 335 -31.37 13.94 14.64
N MET A 336 -30.12 13.77 14.19
CA MET A 336 -29.48 12.46 14.10
C MET A 336 -29.31 11.78 15.46
N ILE A 337 -28.92 12.54 16.49
CA ILE A 337 -28.81 12.04 17.88
C ILE A 337 -30.19 11.58 18.39
N GLN A 338 -31.26 12.34 18.10
CA GLN A 338 -32.61 11.93 18.46
C GLN A 338 -33.06 10.66 17.71
N GLU A 339 -32.68 10.50 16.43
CA GLU A 339 -32.95 9.29 15.68
C GLU A 339 -32.19 8.08 16.24
N GLU A 340 -30.93 8.25 16.64
CA GLU A 340 -30.13 7.24 17.32
C GLU A 340 -30.81 6.74 18.59
N ASP A 341 -31.22 7.64 19.50
CA ASP A 341 -31.89 7.25 20.74
C ASP A 341 -33.19 6.47 20.47
N ASN A 342 -33.98 6.94 19.49
CA ASN A 342 -35.23 6.28 19.11
C ASN A 342 -34.99 4.89 18.52
N ILE A 343 -34.07 4.76 17.57
CA ILE A 343 -33.72 3.49 16.93
C ILE A 343 -33.10 2.54 17.97
N GLY A 344 -32.28 3.07 18.88
CA GLY A 344 -31.66 2.30 19.93
C GLY A 344 -32.67 1.73 20.93
N ASN A 345 -33.72 2.48 21.27
CA ASN A 345 -34.82 1.95 22.07
C ASN A 345 -35.60 0.84 21.36
N ILE A 346 -35.79 0.93 20.05
CA ILE A 346 -36.43 -0.14 19.26
C ILE A 346 -35.54 -1.40 19.26
N LEU A 347 -34.25 -1.23 19.07
CA LEU A 347 -33.30 -2.34 18.98
C LEU A 347 -32.93 -2.95 20.35
N ALA A 348 -33.19 -2.23 21.45
CA ALA A 348 -33.04 -2.76 22.80
C ALA A 348 -34.08 -3.85 23.12
N ASP A 349 -35.25 -3.81 22.49
CA ASP A 349 -36.31 -4.80 22.70
C ASP A 349 -36.05 -6.04 21.83
N ALA A 350 -35.57 -7.13 22.45
CA ALA A 350 -35.37 -8.38 21.76
C ALA A 350 -36.70 -9.12 21.61
N GLU A 351 -37.18 -9.25 20.36
CA GLU A 351 -38.37 -10.05 20.12
C GLU A 351 -38.14 -11.52 20.55
N PRO A 352 -39.16 -12.18 21.12
CA PRO A 352 -39.05 -13.57 21.53
C PRO A 352 -38.65 -14.47 20.36
N LEU A 353 -37.64 -15.31 20.57
CA LEU A 353 -37.22 -16.29 19.57
C LEU A 353 -38.32 -17.35 19.38
N ILE A 354 -39.03 -17.31 18.24
CA ILE A 354 -40.06 -18.30 17.88
C ILE A 354 -39.42 -19.41 17.03
N MET A 355 -39.18 -20.58 17.63
CA MET A 355 -38.65 -21.75 16.93
C MET A 355 -39.76 -22.79 16.67
N SER A 356 -40.03 -23.07 15.39
CA SER A 356 -40.83 -24.24 15.02
C SER A 356 -40.03 -25.54 15.18
N THR A 357 -40.70 -26.67 15.35
CA THR A 357 -40.06 -28.00 15.43
C THR A 357 -39.18 -28.28 14.21
N ASN A 358 -39.60 -27.85 13.02
CA ASN A 358 -38.83 -28.01 11.79
C ASN A 358 -37.55 -27.16 11.78
N THR A 359 -37.62 -25.93 12.30
CA THR A 359 -36.46 -25.03 12.39
C THR A 359 -35.42 -25.56 13.39
N GLU A 360 -35.87 -26.14 14.50
CA GLU A 360 -34.97 -26.74 15.49
C GLU A 360 -34.27 -27.99 14.93
N ASN A 361 -34.95 -28.79 14.10
CA ASN A 361 -34.31 -29.92 13.42
C ASN A 361 -33.24 -29.45 12.43
N LYS A 362 -33.55 -28.44 11.60
CA LYS A 362 -32.54 -27.83 10.71
C LYS A 362 -31.32 -27.37 11.51
N PHE A 363 -31.53 -26.69 12.64
CA PHE A 363 -30.45 -26.23 13.53
C PHE A 363 -29.53 -27.37 13.99
N LYS A 364 -30.12 -28.49 14.40
CA LYS A 364 -29.38 -29.68 14.82
C LYS A 364 -28.60 -30.32 13.67
N ASP A 365 -29.16 -30.31 12.45
CA ASP A 365 -28.59 -31.00 11.29
C ASP A 365 -27.48 -30.22 10.57
N ALA A 366 -27.42 -28.89 10.66
CA ALA A 366 -26.41 -28.18 9.87
C ALA A 366 -24.97 -28.41 10.33
N THR A 367 -24.11 -28.67 9.36
CA THR A 367 -22.68 -28.90 9.55
C THR A 367 -21.84 -27.66 9.21
N ASN A 368 -22.40 -26.74 8.42
CA ASN A 368 -21.71 -25.57 7.89
C ASN A 368 -22.46 -24.29 8.24
N CYS A 369 -21.70 -23.21 8.44
CA CYS A 369 -22.23 -21.88 8.65
C CYS A 369 -22.83 -21.31 7.37
N TYR A 370 -24.07 -20.86 7.40
CA TYR A 370 -24.74 -20.27 6.23
C TYR A 370 -24.07 -18.97 5.75
N VAL A 371 -23.41 -18.22 6.66
CA VAL A 371 -22.76 -16.93 6.36
C VAL A 371 -21.41 -17.12 5.67
N CYS A 372 -20.55 -17.99 6.21
CA CYS A 372 -19.16 -18.13 5.75
C CYS A 372 -18.81 -19.50 5.14
N GLY A 373 -19.79 -20.42 5.06
CA GLY A 373 -19.61 -21.77 4.52
C GLY A 373 -18.72 -22.70 5.36
N THR A 374 -18.12 -22.20 6.44
CA THR A 374 -17.14 -22.95 7.25
C THR A 374 -17.83 -23.99 8.14
N LEU A 375 -17.20 -25.15 8.31
CA LEU A 375 -17.67 -26.22 9.21
C LEU A 375 -17.71 -25.75 10.67
N PHE A 376 -18.77 -26.15 11.39
CA PHE A 376 -18.80 -25.99 12.84
C PHE A 376 -17.76 -26.91 13.49
N SER A 377 -16.99 -26.36 14.42
CA SER A 377 -16.07 -27.14 15.24
C SER A 377 -16.51 -27.11 16.71
N LYS A 378 -15.83 -27.89 17.56
CA LYS A 378 -16.05 -27.84 19.02
C LYS A 378 -15.74 -26.46 19.62
N THR A 379 -14.91 -25.65 18.96
CA THR A 379 -14.56 -24.28 19.42
C THR A 379 -15.43 -23.20 18.78
N SER A 380 -15.95 -23.41 17.57
CA SER A 380 -16.87 -22.52 16.87
C SER A 380 -18.27 -23.14 16.82
N GLY A 381 -18.94 -23.15 17.99
CA GLY A 381 -20.28 -23.73 18.14
C GLY A 381 -21.36 -23.04 17.31
N LYS A 382 -22.51 -23.72 17.18
CA LYS A 382 -23.71 -23.22 16.50
C LYS A 382 -24.41 -22.14 17.35
N VAL A 383 -24.88 -21.07 16.72
CA VAL A 383 -25.66 -20.02 17.39
C VAL A 383 -26.98 -19.79 16.66
N ARG A 384 -28.02 -19.50 17.45
CA ARG A 384 -29.33 -19.11 16.95
C ARG A 384 -29.33 -17.60 16.77
N ASP A 385 -29.57 -17.17 15.54
CA ASP A 385 -29.71 -15.75 15.21
C ASP A 385 -31.07 -15.25 15.72
N HIS A 386 -31.13 -14.04 16.25
CA HIS A 386 -32.38 -13.41 16.70
C HIS A 386 -32.50 -12.03 16.08
N SER A 387 -33.73 -11.60 15.81
CA SER A 387 -34.01 -10.27 15.27
C SER A 387 -34.60 -9.38 16.36
N HIS A 388 -34.16 -8.12 16.39
CA HIS A 388 -34.75 -7.05 17.20
C HIS A 388 -35.83 -6.27 16.43
N ILE A 389 -36.05 -6.62 15.16
CA ILE A 389 -37.00 -5.95 14.28
C ILE A 389 -37.82 -7.04 13.61
N GLY A 390 -39.10 -7.15 13.98
CA GLY A 390 -40.01 -8.24 13.63
C GLY A 390 -40.35 -8.47 12.16
N VAL A 391 -39.33 -8.57 11.30
CA VAL A 391 -39.52 -9.21 10.01
C VAL A 391 -39.70 -10.70 10.30
N ARG A 392 -40.97 -11.14 10.30
CA ARG A 392 -41.36 -12.53 10.05
C ARG A 392 -40.93 -12.91 8.63
N VAL A 393 -39.62 -12.90 8.33
CA VAL A 393 -39.09 -13.52 7.12
C VAL A 393 -39.21 -15.03 7.35
N PRO A 394 -39.74 -15.82 6.40
CA PRO A 394 -39.84 -17.26 6.56
C PRO A 394 -38.47 -17.86 6.90
N PHE A 395 -38.39 -18.51 8.08
CA PHE A 395 -37.21 -19.18 8.64
C PHE A 395 -36.67 -20.29 7.72
N LYS A 396 -35.94 -19.93 6.66
CA LYS A 396 -35.33 -20.92 5.78
C LYS A 396 -33.88 -21.27 6.12
N GLU A 397 -33.02 -20.34 6.56
CA GLU A 397 -31.56 -20.59 6.47
C GLU A 397 -30.74 -19.83 7.53
N PHE A 398 -30.71 -20.27 8.80
CA PHE A 398 -29.93 -19.53 9.83
C PHE A 398 -29.25 -20.43 10.84
N ILE A 399 -28.13 -21.03 10.42
CA ILE A 399 -27.22 -21.75 11.32
C ILE A 399 -25.83 -21.23 11.01
N GLY A 400 -25.35 -20.30 11.83
CA GLY A 400 -24.11 -19.56 11.62
C GLY A 400 -23.09 -19.84 12.72
N LEU A 401 -21.79 -19.67 12.42
CA LEU A 401 -20.76 -19.61 13.45
C LEU A 401 -21.08 -18.42 14.35
N ARG A 402 -20.93 -18.56 15.67
CA ARG A 402 -20.99 -17.44 16.62
C ARG A 402 -20.20 -16.26 16.00
N PRO A 403 -20.86 -15.14 15.63
CA PRO A 403 -20.11 -13.91 15.35
C PRO A 403 -19.21 -13.70 16.55
N LYS A 404 -17.96 -13.24 16.37
CA LYS A 404 -17.22 -12.73 17.51
C LYS A 404 -17.98 -11.49 18.01
N MET A 405 -18.99 -11.70 18.84
CA MET A 405 -19.62 -10.66 19.62
C MET A 405 -18.54 -10.14 20.55
N TYR A 406 -18.17 -8.89 20.35
CA TYR A 406 -17.31 -8.18 21.26
C TYR A 406 -18.18 -7.70 22.41
N SER A 407 -18.16 -8.45 23.50
CA SER A 407 -18.70 -8.01 24.79
C SER A 407 -17.60 -7.25 25.54
N LEU A 408 -17.82 -5.98 25.84
CA LEU A 408 -17.09 -5.30 26.90
C LEU A 408 -17.68 -5.78 28.23
N ILE A 409 -16.89 -6.49 29.03
CA ILE A 409 -17.23 -6.81 30.42
C ILE A 409 -16.62 -5.69 31.27
N TYR A 410 -17.46 -4.95 31.99
CA TYR A 410 -17.01 -4.04 33.04
C TYR A 410 -16.94 -4.85 34.35
N ASP A 411 -15.76 -4.97 34.96
CA ASP A 411 -15.64 -5.41 36.35
C ASP A 411 -15.31 -4.19 37.19
N ILE A 412 -16.24 -3.75 38.03
CA ILE A 412 -16.03 -2.62 38.93
C ILE A 412 -15.57 -3.20 40.26
N LYS A 413 -14.28 -3.12 40.52
CA LYS A 413 -13.74 -3.19 41.89
C LYS A 413 -12.84 -1.99 42.15
N ASN A 414 -13.27 -1.19 43.12
CA ASN A 414 -12.45 -0.20 43.82
C ASN A 414 -11.82 0.91 42.96
N GLY A 415 -12.54 1.43 41.97
CA GLY A 415 -12.30 2.78 41.45
C GLY A 415 -11.00 3.03 40.68
N GLU A 416 -10.29 1.99 40.25
CA GLU A 416 -9.14 2.12 39.35
C GLU A 416 -9.44 1.46 37.99
N GLU A 417 -9.41 2.25 36.92
CA GLU A 417 -9.50 1.78 35.54
C GLU A 417 -8.22 1.03 35.15
N LEU A 418 -8.30 -0.29 34.96
CA LEU A 418 -7.26 -1.07 34.29
C LEU A 418 -7.66 -1.30 32.82
N LEU A 419 -6.82 -0.78 31.91
CA LEU A 419 -6.79 -1.15 30.49
C LEU A 419 -6.46 -2.64 30.35
N GLU A 420 -7.23 -3.40 29.56
CA GLU A 420 -6.79 -4.00 28.27
C GLU A 420 -7.83 -4.98 27.68
N LYS A 421 -8.29 -4.76 26.43
CA LYS A 421 -7.90 -5.55 25.24
C LYS A 421 -8.77 -5.22 24.03
N GLU A 422 -8.09 -4.71 23.01
CA GLU A 422 -8.58 -4.44 21.68
C GLU A 422 -8.97 -5.74 20.94
N LYS A 423 -10.08 -5.70 20.20
CA LYS A 423 -10.42 -6.75 19.25
C LYS A 423 -11.06 -6.14 17.99
N ARG A 424 -10.17 -5.67 17.11
CA ARG A 424 -10.25 -5.37 15.66
C ARG A 424 -11.65 -5.16 15.04
N THR A 425 -11.90 -3.93 14.58
CA THR A 425 -12.94 -3.53 13.61
C THR A 425 -12.41 -3.51 12.17
N ALA A 426 -13.32 -3.75 11.23
CA ALA A 426 -13.04 -3.91 9.79
C ALA A 426 -12.78 -2.56 9.09
N LYS A 427 -11.83 -2.59 8.14
CA LYS A 427 -11.53 -1.51 7.21
C LYS A 427 -12.52 -1.52 6.02
N GLY A 428 -12.90 -0.33 5.58
CA GLY A 428 -13.36 -0.06 4.21
C GLY A 428 -14.87 -0.08 4.00
N LEU A 429 -15.48 1.11 4.12
CA LEU A 429 -16.66 1.60 3.38
C LEU A 429 -16.45 3.12 3.21
N PRO A 430 -16.43 3.68 1.99
CA PRO A 430 -16.02 5.07 1.77
C PRO A 430 -17.10 6.13 2.05
N ASN A 431 -18.39 5.78 2.14
CA ASN A 431 -19.48 6.77 2.22
C ASN A 431 -20.59 6.42 3.24
N VAL A 432 -20.23 5.89 4.41
CA VAL A 432 -21.22 5.56 5.46
C VAL A 432 -20.78 6.13 6.80
N LEU A 433 -21.63 6.95 7.41
CA LEU A 433 -21.56 7.29 8.84
C LEU A 433 -22.24 6.18 9.65
N LEU A 434 -21.54 5.65 10.65
CA LEU A 434 -21.94 4.52 11.49
C LEU A 434 -22.31 5.04 12.88
N ILE A 435 -23.58 5.33 13.12
CA ILE A 435 -24.07 5.68 14.47
C ILE A 435 -24.05 4.42 15.32
N ASN A 436 -23.34 4.45 16.45
CA ASN A 436 -23.01 3.26 17.21
C ASN A 436 -24.10 2.87 18.22
N LYS A 437 -23.86 1.74 18.88
CA LYS A 437 -24.77 0.87 19.67
C LYS A 437 -25.60 -0.12 18.87
N TYR A 438 -26.05 0.19 17.64
CA TYR A 438 -26.89 -0.75 16.88
C TYR A 438 -26.72 -0.78 15.33
N ASP A 439 -25.54 -0.44 14.81
CA ASP A 439 -25.23 -0.53 13.38
C ASP A 439 -26.24 0.25 12.50
N ILE A 440 -26.40 1.55 12.76
CA ILE A 440 -27.24 2.46 11.95
C ILE A 440 -26.38 3.11 10.86
N PHE A 441 -26.80 3.01 9.61
CA PHE A 441 -26.02 3.49 8.46
C PHE A 441 -26.63 4.78 7.92
N ILE A 442 -25.89 5.89 7.97
CA ILE A 442 -26.27 7.11 7.22
C ILE A 442 -25.64 7.04 5.83
N ILE A 443 -26.49 7.06 4.80
CA ILE A 443 -26.09 7.03 3.40
C ILE A 443 -26.32 8.42 2.81
N ASN A 444 -25.23 9.07 2.39
CA ASN A 444 -25.28 10.34 1.68
C ASN A 444 -25.49 10.08 0.18
N ASN A 445 -26.52 10.69 -0.40
CA ASN A 445 -26.71 10.67 -1.85
C ASN A 445 -25.94 11.83 -2.49
N THR A 446 -24.62 11.66 -2.67
CA THR A 446 -23.81 12.58 -3.49
C THR A 446 -23.02 11.80 -4.52
#